data_AF-A0A1T4RLI9-F1
#
_entry.id   AF-A0A1T4RLI9-F1
#
_cell.length_a   1.000
_cell.length_b   1.000
_cell.length_c   1.000
_cell.angle_alpha   90.00
_cell.angle_beta   90.00
_cell.angle_gamma   90.00
#
_symmetry.space_group_name_H-M   'P 1'
#
loop_
_entity.id
_entity.type
_entity.pdbx_description
1 polymer ?
#
loop_
_entity_poly.entity_id
_entity_poly.type
_entity_poly.pdbx_seq_one_letter_code
_entity_poly.pdbx_strand_id
1 'polypeptide(L)'
;MKKIVVLALVLVSCGTAQAGFMDEVDKLVTDGQQIREQVPPAQEEAAPQPRNEAPAVGEDRHFIQSDDFFISEQPMGDQAWIYVTLSKMTQPPNAQTKGEAEFFRIANGASQWTKYFWRTRLARPDEIRLGALMIMFEGNSLHDAYQAPQDKSSARQSSWFMAKITDVSDLYKGYVTVSGGYKVNPKNLRVLVGR
;
A
#
# COMPACT_ATOMS: atom_id res chain seq x y z
N MET A 1 -41.05 23.73 -30.45
CA MET A 1 -39.65 24.20 -30.48
C MET A 1 -38.73 23.01 -30.67
N LYS A 2 -38.19 22.81 -31.87
CA LYS A 2 -37.18 21.78 -32.20
C LYS A 2 -36.56 22.21 -33.52
N LYS A 3 -35.28 22.61 -33.51
CA LYS A 3 -34.50 22.84 -34.72
C LYS A 3 -33.13 22.21 -34.54
N ILE A 4 -32.84 21.30 -35.46
CA ILE A 4 -31.62 20.54 -35.66
C ILE A 4 -30.64 21.45 -36.41
N VAL A 5 -29.37 21.46 -36.01
CA VAL A 5 -28.28 22.15 -36.71
C VAL A 5 -27.37 21.07 -37.32
N VAL A 6 -27.23 21.10 -38.64
CA VAL A 6 -26.24 20.34 -39.42
C VAL A 6 -25.24 21.35 -39.96
N LEU A 7 -23.96 21.13 -39.70
CA LEU A 7 -22.86 21.97 -40.16
C LEU A 7 -22.11 21.24 -41.28
N ALA A 8 -22.06 21.87 -42.45
CA ALA A 8 -21.32 21.41 -43.63
C ALA A 8 -19.92 22.07 -43.64
N LEU A 9 -18.89 21.30 -44.02
CA LEU A 9 -17.55 21.81 -44.29
C LEU A 9 -17.15 21.55 -45.75
N VAL A 10 -16.46 22.53 -46.31
CA VAL A 10 -16.27 22.86 -47.73
C VAL A 10 -15.06 22.14 -48.34
N LEU A 11 -15.21 21.70 -49.61
CA LEU A 11 -14.19 21.18 -50.53
C LEU A 11 -13.60 22.29 -51.43
N VAL A 12 -12.29 22.27 -51.65
CA VAL A 12 -11.48 23.08 -52.60
C VAL A 12 -10.23 22.24 -52.93
N SER A 13 -9.67 22.07 -54.14
CA SER A 13 -10.01 22.29 -55.56
C SER A 13 -8.97 21.56 -56.44
N CYS A 14 -9.30 21.28 -57.71
CA CYS A 14 -8.54 20.55 -58.76
C CYS A 14 -7.49 21.36 -59.56
N GLY A 15 -6.64 20.63 -60.31
CA GLY A 15 -6.02 21.00 -61.62
C GLY A 15 -4.47 21.02 -61.59
N THR A 16 -3.67 20.47 -62.53
CA THR A 16 -3.80 20.24 -64.00
C THR A 16 -2.89 19.11 -64.53
N ALA A 17 -3.06 18.72 -65.81
CA ALA A 17 -2.62 17.47 -66.47
C ALA A 17 -1.31 17.47 -67.33
N GLN A 18 -0.78 16.25 -67.58
CA GLN A 18 -0.03 15.61 -68.74
C GLN A 18 0.79 16.43 -69.76
N ALA A 19 1.82 15.95 -70.51
CA ALA A 19 2.56 14.68 -70.78
C ALA A 19 3.92 15.07 -71.45
N GLY A 20 5.03 14.30 -71.43
CA GLY A 20 5.35 13.10 -72.24
C GLY A 20 6.84 13.05 -72.66
N PHE A 21 7.28 11.89 -73.21
CA PHE A 21 8.59 11.51 -73.81
C PHE A 21 9.74 11.20 -72.83
N MET A 22 10.50 10.09 -72.88
CA MET A 22 10.77 9.04 -73.88
C MET A 22 11.14 7.70 -73.22
N ASP A 23 10.90 6.63 -73.98
CA ASP A 23 11.19 5.21 -73.74
C ASP A 23 12.70 4.85 -73.71
N GLU A 24 12.95 3.56 -73.42
CA GLU A 24 14.16 2.74 -73.75
C GLU A 24 15.24 2.70 -72.62
N VAL A 25 15.76 1.59 -72.09
CA VAL A 25 15.91 0.18 -72.53
C VAL A 25 16.23 -0.77 -71.35
N ASP A 26 15.76 -2.01 -71.50
CA ASP A 26 16.26 -3.32 -71.07
C ASP A 26 16.86 -3.63 -69.67
N LYS A 27 16.17 -4.60 -69.03
CA LYS A 27 16.62 -5.75 -68.21
C LYS A 27 18.09 -5.82 -67.77
N LEU A 28 18.28 -6.02 -66.45
CA LEU A 28 18.88 -7.25 -65.91
C LEU A 28 18.61 -7.41 -64.41
N VAL A 29 18.23 -8.65 -64.07
CA VAL A 29 17.94 -9.24 -62.77
C VAL A 29 19.14 -9.11 -61.81
N THR A 30 18.92 -8.78 -60.53
CA THR A 30 19.36 -9.59 -59.36
C THR A 30 18.68 -9.07 -58.08
N ASP A 31 17.91 -9.95 -57.45
CA ASP A 31 17.34 -9.98 -56.10
C ASP A 31 17.70 -8.86 -55.11
N GLY A 32 16.79 -7.90 -54.96
CA GLY A 32 16.68 -7.05 -53.78
C GLY A 32 15.61 -7.61 -52.84
N GLN A 33 15.99 -8.49 -51.91
CA GLN A 33 15.13 -8.83 -50.77
C GLN A 33 14.81 -7.54 -50.00
N GLN A 34 13.59 -7.04 -50.14
CA GLN A 34 13.04 -6.07 -49.21
C GLN A 34 12.88 -6.76 -47.86
N ILE A 35 13.84 -6.52 -46.96
CA ILE A 35 13.67 -6.81 -45.55
C ILE A 35 12.56 -5.88 -45.06
N ARG A 36 11.34 -6.39 -45.00
CA ARG A 36 10.28 -5.75 -44.21
C ARG A 36 10.71 -5.86 -42.76
N GLU A 37 11.14 -4.74 -42.19
CA GLU A 37 11.36 -4.61 -40.76
C GLU A 37 9.99 -4.75 -40.07
N GLN A 38 9.67 -5.98 -39.65
CA GLN A 38 8.53 -6.25 -38.81
C GLN A 38 8.85 -5.65 -37.45
N VAL A 39 8.33 -4.45 -37.19
CA VAL A 39 8.25 -3.91 -35.83
C VAL A 39 7.43 -4.92 -35.01
N PRO A 40 8.00 -5.57 -33.97
CA PRO A 40 7.24 -6.47 -33.14
C PRO A 40 6.08 -5.68 -32.52
N PRO A 41 4.89 -6.28 -32.32
CA PRO A 41 3.83 -5.61 -31.58
C PRO A 41 4.41 -5.25 -30.21
N ALA A 42 4.28 -3.97 -29.85
CA ALA A 42 4.62 -3.50 -28.51
C ALA A 42 3.88 -4.41 -27.53
N GLN A 43 4.63 -5.22 -26.79
CA GLN A 43 4.08 -5.97 -25.67
C GLN A 43 3.51 -4.91 -24.74
N GLU A 44 2.19 -4.91 -24.61
CA GLU A 44 1.50 -4.15 -23.59
C GLU A 44 2.09 -4.62 -22.26
N GLU A 45 3.02 -3.82 -21.73
CA GLU A 45 3.77 -4.12 -20.54
C GLU A 45 2.76 -4.25 -19.41
N ALA A 46 2.51 -5.49 -19.00
CA ALA A 46 1.59 -5.79 -17.91
C ALA A 46 1.98 -4.90 -16.73
N ALA A 47 1.03 -4.11 -16.23
CA ALA A 47 1.27 -3.20 -15.12
C ALA A 47 2.06 -3.95 -14.02
N PRO A 48 3.14 -3.35 -13.47
CA PRO A 48 3.97 -4.04 -12.51
C PRO A 48 3.09 -4.51 -11.35
N GLN A 49 2.95 -5.83 -11.20
CA GLN A 49 2.25 -6.39 -10.06
C GLN A 49 3.00 -5.97 -8.80
N PRO A 50 2.29 -5.59 -7.71
CA PRO A 50 2.94 -5.19 -6.47
C PRO A 50 3.80 -6.34 -5.97
N ARG A 51 5.12 -6.20 -6.11
CA ARG A 51 6.08 -7.13 -5.54
C ARG A 51 6.10 -6.84 -4.04
N ASN A 52 5.66 -7.81 -3.23
CA ASN A 52 5.84 -7.74 -1.78
C ASN A 52 7.31 -7.44 -1.48
N GLU A 53 7.57 -6.32 -0.79
CA GLU A 53 8.91 -5.89 -0.44
C GLU A 53 9.47 -6.82 0.65
N ALA A 54 10.75 -7.20 0.54
CA ALA A 54 11.41 -7.92 1.62
C ALA A 54 11.85 -6.90 2.70
N PRO A 55 11.58 -7.14 4.00
CA PRO A 55 12.05 -6.25 5.06
C PRO A 55 13.57 -6.09 5.09
N ALA A 56 14.05 -4.92 5.51
CA ALA A 56 15.48 -4.68 5.68
C ALA A 56 16.03 -5.42 6.92
N VAL A 57 17.36 -5.50 7.03
CA VAL A 57 18.02 -6.05 8.22
C VAL A 57 17.59 -5.25 9.46
N GLY A 58 17.10 -5.95 10.49
CA GLY A 58 16.61 -5.34 11.73
C GLY A 58 15.11 -4.98 11.73
N GLU A 59 14.41 -5.17 10.61
CA GLU A 59 12.96 -5.03 10.51
C GLU A 59 12.28 -6.40 10.55
N ASP A 60 11.07 -6.46 11.11
CA ASP A 60 10.23 -7.66 11.00
C ASP A 60 9.38 -7.67 9.72
N ARG A 61 8.54 -8.70 9.54
CA ARG A 61 7.69 -8.86 8.35
C ARG A 61 6.63 -7.76 8.18
N HIS A 62 6.46 -6.87 9.14
CA HIS A 62 5.63 -5.68 9.02
C HIS A 62 6.46 -4.41 8.85
N PHE A 63 7.76 -4.53 8.56
CA PHE A 63 8.69 -3.41 8.39
C PHE A 63 8.87 -2.55 9.65
N ILE A 64 8.63 -3.15 10.83
CA ILE A 64 8.76 -2.49 12.13
C ILE A 64 10.09 -2.88 12.79
N GLN A 65 10.79 -1.89 13.35
CA GLN A 65 12.06 -2.06 14.04
C GLN A 65 11.84 -2.32 15.55
N SER A 66 12.83 -2.91 16.22
CA SER A 66 12.74 -3.24 17.65
C SER A 66 12.72 -2.02 18.59
N ASP A 67 13.19 -0.87 18.11
CA ASP A 67 13.20 0.43 18.78
C ASP A 67 12.05 1.34 18.33
N ASP A 68 11.16 0.86 17.46
CA ASP A 68 9.90 1.54 17.14
C ASP A 68 8.87 1.32 18.26
N PHE A 69 8.08 2.36 18.52
CA PHE A 69 6.99 2.34 19.47
C PHE A 69 5.68 2.69 18.78
N PHE A 70 4.60 2.02 19.18
CA PHE A 70 3.26 2.51 18.92
C PHE A 70 2.82 3.41 20.06
N ILE A 71 2.27 4.58 19.75
CA ILE A 71 1.85 5.57 20.74
C ILE A 71 0.39 5.98 20.54
N SER A 72 -0.23 6.49 21.60
CA SER A 72 -1.54 7.13 21.54
C SER A 72 -1.63 8.29 22.53
N GLU A 73 -2.59 9.18 22.31
CA GLU A 73 -2.92 10.28 23.23
C GLU A 73 -3.79 9.78 24.41
N GLN A 74 -4.46 8.64 24.23
CA GLN A 74 -5.38 8.06 25.21
C GLN A 74 -5.06 6.58 25.47
N PRO A 75 -5.39 6.04 26.65
CA PRO A 75 -5.32 4.60 26.87
C PRO A 75 -6.45 3.89 26.11
N MET A 76 -6.29 2.59 25.84
CA MET A 76 -7.36 1.77 25.27
C MET A 76 -8.67 1.84 26.08
N GLY A 77 -8.57 1.83 27.41
CA GLY A 77 -9.73 1.92 28.31
C GLY A 77 -10.86 0.94 27.96
N ASP A 78 -12.08 1.47 27.94
CA ASP A 78 -13.32 0.77 27.55
C ASP A 78 -13.68 0.96 26.07
N GLN A 79 -12.83 1.63 25.30
CA GLN A 79 -13.07 1.82 23.87
C GLN A 79 -13.03 0.46 23.16
N ALA A 80 -13.82 0.32 22.09
CA ALA A 80 -13.77 -0.88 21.26
C ALA A 80 -12.42 -0.99 20.53
N TRP A 81 -11.86 0.14 20.12
CA TRP A 81 -10.55 0.23 19.49
C TRP A 81 -10.02 1.66 19.61
N ILE A 82 -8.71 1.84 19.43
CA ILE A 82 -8.07 3.15 19.31
C ILE A 82 -7.08 3.15 18.16
N TYR A 83 -6.88 4.32 17.53
CA TYR A 83 -5.72 4.50 16.66
C TYR A 83 -4.43 4.62 17.47
N VAL A 84 -3.36 4.08 16.90
CA VAL A 84 -2.00 4.19 17.40
C VAL A 84 -1.07 4.61 16.27
N THR A 85 -0.01 5.33 16.61
CA THR A 85 0.93 5.88 15.63
C THR A 85 2.33 5.31 15.85
N LEU A 86 2.97 4.88 14.77
CA LEU A 86 4.36 4.42 14.79
C LEU A 86 5.32 5.62 15.01
N SER A 87 6.19 5.52 16.01
CA SER A 87 7.03 6.62 16.45
C SER A 87 8.38 6.15 17.00
N LYS A 88 9.35 7.05 17.05
CA LYS A 88 10.64 6.86 17.73
C LYS A 88 10.66 7.61 19.05
N MET A 89 11.12 6.99 20.13
CA MET A 89 11.31 7.66 21.40
C MET A 89 12.52 8.61 21.32
N THR A 90 12.32 9.88 21.62
CA THR A 90 13.38 10.90 21.65
C THR A 90 13.83 11.18 23.08
N GLN A 91 12.91 11.11 24.04
CA GLN A 91 13.21 11.24 25.46
C GLN A 91 12.49 10.16 26.27
N PRO A 92 13.20 9.35 27.08
CA PRO A 92 12.57 8.35 27.93
C PRO A 92 11.77 9.00 29.07
N PRO A 93 10.77 8.29 29.62
CA PRO A 93 9.96 8.83 30.70
C PRO A 93 10.77 8.96 31.98
N ASN A 94 10.56 10.06 32.71
CA ASN A 94 11.25 10.29 33.98
C ASN A 94 10.35 11.06 34.97
N ALA A 95 10.87 11.33 36.17
CA ALA A 95 10.11 12.01 37.21
C ALA A 95 9.76 13.46 36.83
N GLN A 96 10.66 14.15 36.12
CA GLN A 96 10.47 15.53 35.67
C GLN A 96 9.35 15.64 34.63
N THR A 97 9.17 14.60 33.82
CA THR A 97 8.12 14.50 32.79
C THR A 97 6.87 13.80 33.30
N LYS A 98 6.76 13.58 34.62
CA LYS A 98 5.62 12.88 35.26
C LYS A 98 5.34 11.51 34.64
N GLY A 99 6.37 10.82 34.17
CA GLY A 99 6.28 9.50 33.55
C GLY A 99 5.88 9.50 32.07
N GLU A 100 5.83 10.65 31.41
CA GLU A 100 5.63 10.74 29.96
C GLU A 100 6.97 10.68 29.21
N ALA A 101 6.98 9.99 28.08
CA ALA A 101 8.09 10.02 27.13
C ALA A 101 7.75 10.95 25.97
N GLU A 102 8.80 11.49 25.35
CA GLU A 102 8.68 12.22 24.09
C GLU A 102 8.95 11.28 22.92
N PHE A 103 8.13 11.44 21.88
CA PHE A 103 8.19 10.66 20.66
C PHE A 103 8.17 11.53 19.43
N PHE A 104 8.95 11.15 18.43
CA PHE A 104 8.88 11.66 17.06
C PHE A 104 8.01 10.74 16.21
N ARG A 105 6.87 11.24 15.71
CA ARG A 105 5.95 10.48 14.85
C ARG A 105 6.57 10.27 13.46
N ILE A 106 6.68 9.02 13.03
CA ILE A 106 7.35 8.70 11.76
C ILE A 106 6.55 9.20 10.53
N ALA A 107 5.22 9.27 10.63
CA ALA A 107 4.36 9.62 9.51
C ALA A 107 4.40 11.12 9.12
N ASN A 108 4.66 12.01 10.08
CA ASN A 108 4.55 13.46 9.83
C ASN A 108 5.62 14.30 10.52
N GLY A 109 6.54 13.66 11.25
CA GLY A 109 7.63 14.33 11.95
C GLY A 109 7.21 15.19 13.15
N ALA A 110 5.97 15.10 13.61
CA ALA A 110 5.53 15.84 14.79
C ALA A 110 6.04 15.17 16.08
N SER A 111 6.39 16.00 17.07
CA SER A 111 6.67 15.52 18.43
C SER A 111 5.38 15.31 19.21
N GLN A 112 5.36 14.29 20.07
CA GLN A 112 4.27 14.00 20.99
C GLN A 112 4.80 13.52 22.33
N TRP A 113 4.29 14.10 23.41
CA TRP A 113 4.45 13.60 24.77
C TRP A 113 3.31 12.66 25.13
N THR A 114 3.61 11.48 25.66
CA THR A 114 2.59 10.54 26.17
C THR A 114 3.18 9.49 27.10
N LYS A 115 2.34 8.98 28.00
CA LYS A 115 2.60 7.77 28.81
C LYS A 115 2.02 6.50 28.19
N TYR A 116 1.30 6.62 27.07
CA TYR A 116 0.64 5.52 26.37
C TYR A 116 1.46 5.13 25.14
N PHE A 117 2.46 4.30 25.38
CA PHE A 117 3.33 3.76 24.36
C PHE A 117 3.56 2.27 24.58
N TRP A 118 3.83 1.54 23.50
CA TRP A 118 4.00 0.09 23.53
C TRP A 118 5.05 -0.34 22.52
N ARG A 119 5.95 -1.21 22.96
CA ARG A 119 6.75 -2.02 22.05
C ARG A 119 5.94 -3.22 21.59
N THR A 120 6.19 -3.65 20.36
CA THR A 120 5.45 -4.79 19.78
C THR A 120 6.36 -5.75 19.05
N ARG A 121 5.83 -6.95 18.81
CA ARG A 121 6.38 -7.91 17.85
C ARG A 121 5.24 -8.65 17.17
N LEU A 122 5.55 -9.39 16.10
CA LEU A 122 4.60 -10.29 15.47
C LEU A 122 4.02 -11.30 16.49
N ALA A 123 2.70 -11.49 16.43
CA ALA A 123 2.00 -12.48 17.23
C ALA A 123 2.41 -13.91 16.82
N ARG A 124 2.54 -14.79 17.79
CA ARG A 124 2.66 -16.23 17.59
C ARG A 124 1.27 -16.89 17.64
N PRO A 125 1.08 -18.07 17.03
CA PRO A 125 -0.22 -18.72 17.00
C PRO A 125 -0.86 -18.94 18.37
N ASP A 126 -0.08 -19.28 19.40
CA ASP A 126 -0.52 -19.51 20.78
C ASP A 126 -0.95 -18.23 21.52
N GLU A 127 -0.64 -17.05 20.97
CA GLU A 127 -1.01 -15.75 21.53
C GLU A 127 -2.33 -15.22 20.94
N ILE A 128 -2.83 -15.84 19.87
CA ILE A 128 -4.08 -15.48 19.19
C ILE A 128 -5.25 -16.14 19.93
N ARG A 129 -5.75 -15.44 20.94
CA ARG A 129 -6.79 -15.94 21.85
C ARG A 129 -7.75 -14.84 22.28
N LEU A 130 -8.94 -15.24 22.72
CA LEU A 130 -9.98 -14.31 23.22
C LEU A 130 -9.42 -13.35 24.28
N GLY A 131 -9.83 -12.09 24.18
CA GLY A 131 -9.44 -11.00 25.07
C GLY A 131 -8.03 -10.46 24.86
N ALA A 132 -7.21 -11.07 23.99
CA ALA A 132 -5.86 -10.59 23.76
C ALA A 132 -5.87 -9.22 23.06
N LEU A 133 -5.18 -8.25 23.66
CA LEU A 133 -5.01 -6.91 23.11
C LEU A 133 -3.90 -6.94 22.06
N MET A 134 -4.18 -6.44 20.87
CA MET A 134 -3.30 -6.52 19.71
C MET A 134 -3.22 -5.18 18.99
N ILE A 135 -2.13 -4.94 18.27
CA ILE A 135 -1.99 -3.84 17.30
C ILE A 135 -1.99 -4.42 15.89
N MET A 136 -2.69 -3.77 14.96
CA MET A 136 -2.90 -4.26 13.59
C MET A 136 -2.85 -3.11 12.58
N PHE A 137 -2.39 -3.41 11.38
CA PHE A 137 -2.36 -2.45 10.28
C PHE A 137 -3.76 -2.26 9.69
N GLU A 138 -4.17 -1.01 9.47
CA GLU A 138 -5.47 -0.68 8.86
C GLU A 138 -5.36 -0.53 7.33
N GLY A 139 -4.21 -0.06 6.84
CA GLY A 139 -4.06 0.42 5.45
C GLY A 139 -4.12 -0.63 4.36
N ASN A 140 -4.44 -1.90 4.68
CA ASN A 140 -4.59 -2.97 3.71
C ASN A 140 -5.76 -3.88 4.11
N SER A 141 -6.65 -4.18 3.18
CA SER A 141 -7.79 -5.07 3.40
C SER A 141 -8.03 -5.98 2.19
N LEU A 142 -8.45 -7.22 2.48
CA LEU A 142 -8.80 -8.22 1.47
C LEU A 142 -9.97 -9.06 2.01
N HIS A 143 -11.04 -9.17 1.23
CA HIS A 143 -12.27 -9.89 1.61
C HIS A 143 -12.78 -9.50 3.01
N ASP A 144 -12.88 -8.19 3.26
CA ASP A 144 -13.31 -7.58 4.52
C ASP A 144 -12.41 -7.85 5.75
N ALA A 145 -11.24 -8.46 5.56
CA ALA A 145 -10.27 -8.66 6.62
C ALA A 145 -9.05 -7.75 6.43
N TYR A 146 -8.66 -7.04 7.48
CA TYR A 146 -7.43 -6.27 7.51
C TYR A 146 -6.20 -7.16 7.39
N GLN A 147 -5.30 -6.79 6.49
CA GLN A 147 -4.11 -7.55 6.12
C GLN A 147 -2.85 -6.84 6.61
N ALA A 148 -1.76 -7.60 6.71
CA ALA A 148 -0.44 -7.04 6.99
C ALA A 148 -0.02 -6.04 5.90
N PRO A 149 0.83 -5.05 6.21
CA PRO A 149 1.39 -4.16 5.19
C PRO A 149 2.18 -4.96 4.15
N GLN A 150 2.17 -4.49 2.91
CA GLN A 150 2.88 -5.15 1.78
C GLN A 150 4.26 -4.56 1.50
N ASP A 151 4.49 -3.35 2.00
CA ASP A 151 5.68 -2.56 1.75
C ASP A 151 5.99 -1.66 2.96
N LYS A 152 7.23 -1.19 3.01
CA LYS A 152 7.73 -0.38 4.12
C LYS A 152 7.08 1.02 4.16
N SER A 153 6.79 1.59 3.00
CA SER A 153 6.20 2.94 2.93
C SER A 153 4.83 2.94 3.60
N SER A 154 3.96 2.00 3.22
CA SER A 154 2.62 1.86 3.79
C SER A 154 2.67 1.54 5.28
N ALA A 155 3.54 0.61 5.71
CA ALA A 155 3.69 0.24 7.11
C ALA A 155 4.05 1.43 8.02
N ARG A 156 4.90 2.35 7.53
CA ARG A 156 5.43 3.45 8.36
C ARG A 156 4.65 4.75 8.25
N GLN A 157 3.86 4.93 7.19
CA GLN A 157 3.12 6.17 6.92
C GLN A 157 1.60 6.04 7.14
N SER A 158 1.05 4.82 7.13
CA SER A 158 -0.40 4.61 7.27
C SER A 158 -0.81 4.33 8.71
N SER A 159 -2.14 4.29 8.92
CA SER A 159 -2.76 4.07 10.21
C SER A 159 -2.60 2.64 10.74
N TRP A 160 -2.47 2.57 12.05
CA TRP A 160 -2.51 1.35 12.84
C TRP A 160 -3.55 1.52 13.94
N PHE A 161 -4.16 0.43 14.37
CA PHE A 161 -5.13 0.46 15.45
C PHE A 161 -4.88 -0.65 16.45
N MET A 162 -5.39 -0.45 17.66
CA MET A 162 -5.31 -1.37 18.77
C MET A 162 -6.72 -1.84 19.13
N ALA A 163 -6.90 -3.14 19.26
CA ALA A 163 -8.19 -3.76 19.61
C ALA A 163 -8.01 -5.09 20.34
N LYS A 164 -9.06 -5.58 21.01
CA LYS A 164 -9.08 -6.89 21.68
C LYS A 164 -9.65 -7.94 20.74
N ILE A 165 -9.06 -9.14 20.70
CA ILE A 165 -9.69 -10.28 20.02
C ILE A 165 -10.99 -10.66 20.74
N THR A 166 -12.08 -10.75 19.99
CA THR A 166 -13.43 -11.07 20.49
C THR A 166 -13.97 -12.38 19.94
N ASP A 167 -13.42 -12.87 18.83
CA ASP A 167 -13.77 -14.17 18.26
C ASP A 167 -12.56 -14.80 17.55
N VAL A 168 -12.40 -16.10 17.74
CA VAL A 168 -11.39 -16.95 17.09
C VAL A 168 -12.02 -18.13 16.34
N SER A 169 -13.34 -18.27 16.33
CA SER A 169 -14.04 -19.40 15.71
C SER A 169 -13.76 -19.50 14.22
N ASP A 170 -13.52 -18.37 13.55
CA ASP A 170 -13.26 -18.28 12.11
C ASP A 170 -11.77 -18.29 11.75
N LEU A 171 -10.89 -18.67 12.67
CA LEU A 171 -9.46 -18.79 12.40
C LEU A 171 -9.17 -19.76 11.24
N TYR A 172 -9.98 -20.82 11.11
CA TYR A 172 -9.90 -21.76 9.98
C TYR A 172 -10.24 -21.12 8.63
N LYS A 173 -11.01 -20.02 8.62
CA LYS A 173 -11.28 -19.19 7.43
C LYS A 173 -10.19 -18.14 7.19
N GLY A 174 -9.18 -18.07 8.05
CA GLY A 174 -8.02 -17.18 7.90
C GLY A 174 -8.16 -15.80 8.55
N TYR A 175 -9.11 -15.59 9.46
CA TYR A 175 -9.25 -14.34 10.22
C TYR A 175 -9.72 -14.55 11.65
N VAL A 176 -9.47 -13.56 12.50
CA VAL A 176 -10.12 -13.39 13.82
C VAL A 176 -11.00 -12.15 13.80
N THR A 177 -11.97 -12.06 14.71
CA THR A 177 -12.75 -10.84 14.91
C THR A 177 -12.25 -10.10 16.14
N VAL A 178 -12.03 -8.80 16.00
CA VAL A 178 -11.65 -7.91 17.11
C VAL A 178 -12.82 -7.02 17.53
N SER A 179 -12.69 -6.40 18.70
CA SER A 179 -13.64 -5.41 19.19
C SER A 179 -13.84 -4.29 18.16
N GLY A 180 -15.11 -3.91 17.96
CA GLY A 180 -15.54 -3.12 16.79
C GLY A 180 -16.10 -3.96 15.64
N GLY A 181 -15.99 -5.30 15.72
CA GLY A 181 -16.55 -6.22 14.71
C GLY A 181 -15.66 -6.39 13.47
N TYR A 182 -14.41 -5.90 13.52
CA TYR A 182 -13.49 -5.96 12.40
C TYR A 182 -12.83 -7.33 12.28
N LYS A 183 -12.69 -7.82 11.05
CA LYS A 183 -11.94 -9.04 10.76
C LYS A 183 -10.48 -8.70 10.52
N VAL A 184 -9.58 -9.53 11.03
CA VAL A 184 -8.14 -9.32 10.91
C VAL A 184 -7.45 -10.63 10.56
N ASN A 185 -6.59 -10.61 9.56
CA ASN A 185 -5.73 -11.74 9.23
C ASN A 185 -4.74 -12.00 10.39
N PRO A 186 -4.55 -13.25 10.85
CA PRO A 186 -3.59 -13.60 11.89
C PRO A 186 -2.17 -13.07 11.64
N LYS A 187 -1.76 -12.98 10.37
CA LYS A 187 -0.46 -12.45 9.96
C LYS A 187 -0.33 -10.94 10.17
N ASN A 188 -1.42 -10.21 10.42
CA ASN A 188 -1.44 -8.77 10.69
C ASN A 188 -1.39 -8.45 12.20
N LEU A 189 -1.39 -9.46 13.07
CA LEU A 189 -1.46 -9.25 14.52
C LEU A 189 -0.08 -9.01 15.12
N ARG A 190 0.01 -7.97 15.95
CA ARG A 190 1.19 -7.66 16.78
C ARG A 190 0.82 -7.70 18.25
N VAL A 191 1.61 -8.42 19.04
CA VAL A 191 1.47 -8.48 20.51
C VAL A 191 2.29 -7.38 21.18
N LEU A 192 1.82 -6.93 22.33
CA LEU A 192 2.48 -5.95 23.18
C LEU A 192 3.53 -6.68 24.03
N VAL A 193 4.79 -6.21 24.02
CA VAL A 193 5.90 -6.87 24.76
C VAL A 193 6.37 -6.11 26.00
N GLY A 194 5.85 -4.90 26.22
CA GLY A 194 6.20 -4.06 27.37
C GLY A 194 6.11 -2.57 27.04
N ARG A 195 6.28 -1.77 28.09
CA ARG A 195 6.55 -0.33 28.02
C ARG A 195 8.04 -0.12 28.25
#